data_AF-A0A967LZP5-F1
#
_entry.id   AF-A0A967LZP5-F1
#
_cell.length_a   1.000
_cell.length_b   1.000
_cell.length_c   1.000
_cell.angle_alpha   90.00
_cell.angle_beta   90.00
_cell.angle_gamma   90.00
#
_symmetry.space_group_name_H-M   'P 1'
#
loop_
_entity.id
_entity.type
_entity.pdbx_description
1 polymer ?
#
loop_
_entity_poly.entity_id
_entity_poly.type
_entity_poly.pdbx_seq_one_letter_code
_entity_poly.pdbx_strand_id
1 'polypeptide(L)'
;MRLIVFGDIHANIVALERCYEEAVRHEPDRIIHLADLGGYAPFVNEVTEFMIEHGIEGVQGNYDYNVAHETENCGCKYEDPVQAELSHVSFEWTKAHT
;
A
#
# COMPACT_ATOMS: atom_id res chain seq x y z
N MET A 1 -20.51 13.32 8.93
CA MET A 1 -19.49 12.28 8.80
C MET A 1 -18.87 12.36 7.42
N ARG A 2 -17.60 12.75 7.37
CA ARG A 2 -16.74 12.85 6.19
C ARG A 2 -15.61 11.85 6.36
N LEU A 3 -15.44 11.00 5.35
CA LEU A 3 -14.38 10.01 5.30
C LEU A 3 -13.46 10.34 4.13
N ILE A 4 -12.16 10.19 4.35
CA ILE A 4 -11.18 10.16 3.27
C ILE A 4 -10.61 8.74 3.22
N VAL A 5 -10.51 8.22 2.00
CA VAL A 5 -10.13 6.83 1.75
C VAL A 5 -8.91 6.83 0.83
N PHE A 6 -7.80 6.29 1.31
CA PHE A 6 -6.62 6.02 0.50
C PHE A 6 -6.71 4.62 -0.12
N GLY A 7 -6.18 4.43 -1.32
CA GLY A 7 -6.10 3.13 -1.96
C GLY A 7 -4.77 2.98 -2.68
N ASP A 8 -4.35 1.73 -2.88
CA ASP A 8 -3.21 1.32 -3.67
C ASP A 8 -1.96 2.17 -3.39
N ILE A 9 -1.54 2.17 -2.12
CA ILE A 9 -0.46 3.04 -1.65
C ILE A 9 0.88 2.62 -2.22
N HIS A 10 1.10 1.31 -2.34
CA HIS A 10 2.23 0.70 -3.02
C HIS A 10 3.56 1.30 -2.58
N ALA A 11 3.80 1.26 -1.26
CA ALA A 11 5.04 1.67 -0.60
C ALA A 11 5.52 3.09 -0.98
N ASN A 12 4.63 3.94 -1.49
CA ASN A 12 4.96 5.26 -1.98
C ASN A 12 4.76 6.29 -0.87
N ILE A 13 5.70 6.31 0.08
CA ILE A 13 5.64 7.19 1.25
C ILE A 13 5.52 8.68 0.85
N VAL A 14 6.24 9.11 -0.19
CA VAL A 14 6.20 10.51 -0.65
C VAL A 14 4.81 10.90 -1.15
N ALA A 15 4.13 10.02 -1.88
CA ALA A 15 2.75 10.28 -2.30
C ALA A 15 1.78 10.23 -1.12
N LEU A 16 1.95 9.26 -0.20
CA LEU A 16 1.12 9.12 0.98
C LEU A 16 1.18 10.37 1.88
N GLU A 17 2.37 10.87 2.17
CA GLU A 17 2.57 12.09 2.97
C GLU A 17 1.84 13.29 2.36
N ARG A 18 1.94 13.47 1.03
CA ARG A 18 1.23 14.55 0.32
C ARG A 18 -0.28 14.39 0.33
N CYS A 19 -0.77 13.17 0.14
CA CYS A 19 -2.19 12.87 0.24
C CYS A 19 -2.72 13.10 1.66
N TYR A 20 -1.94 12.74 2.69
CA TYR A 20 -2.27 12.97 4.08
C TYR A 20 -2.33 14.44 4.44
N GLU A 21 -1.30 15.22 4.08
CA GLU A 21 -1.25 16.68 4.28
C GLU A 21 -2.48 17.38 3.67
N GLU A 22 -2.92 16.95 2.48
CA GLU A 22 -4.12 17.49 1.87
C GLU A 22 -5.39 16.98 2.58
N ALA A 23 -5.46 15.69 2.91
CA ALA A 23 -6.61 15.08 3.56
C ALA A 23 -6.96 15.77 4.89
N VAL A 24 -5.96 16.06 5.73
CA VAL A 24 -6.20 16.70 7.04
C VAL A 24 -6.79 18.11 6.93
N ARG A 25 -6.56 18.83 5.82
CA ARG A 25 -7.14 20.17 5.59
C ARG A 25 -8.65 20.15 5.40
N HIS A 26 -9.21 19.00 5.02
CA HIS A 26 -10.65 18.81 4.86
C HIS A 26 -11.36 18.46 6.18
N GLU A 27 -10.62 18.43 7.30
CA GLU A 27 -11.11 18.08 8.63
C GLU A 27 -12.03 16.84 8.60
N PRO A 28 -11.55 15.69 8.07
CA PRO A 28 -12.36 14.48 8.00
C PRO A 28 -12.60 13.92 9.40
N ASP A 29 -13.75 13.26 9.59
CA ASP A 29 -14.01 12.54 10.83
C ASP A 29 -13.06 11.34 10.96
N ARG A 30 -12.71 10.69 9.84
CA ARG A 30 -11.74 9.58 9.77
C ARG A 30 -11.02 9.53 8.42
N ILE A 31 -9.78 9.05 8.46
CA ILE A 31 -9.01 8.64 7.29
C ILE A 31 -8.82 7.12 7.39
N ILE A 32 -9.08 6.40 6.30
CA ILE A 32 -8.92 4.94 6.23
C ILE A 32 -8.21 4.52 4.94
N HIS A 33 -7.69 3.30 4.87
CA HIS A 33 -7.05 2.77 3.65
C HIS A 33 -7.73 1.50 3.11
N LEU A 34 -7.64 1.33 1.78
CA LEU A 34 -8.06 0.14 1.04
C LEU A 34 -6.92 -0.85 0.80
N ALA A 35 -5.77 -0.60 1.45
CA ALA A 35 -4.63 -1.52 1.55
C ALA A 35 -3.67 -1.44 0.36
N ASP A 36 -3.00 -2.56 0.06
CA ASP A 36 -1.86 -2.63 -0.86
C ASP A 36 -0.76 -1.66 -0.42
N LEU A 37 -0.36 -1.81 0.85
CA LEU A 37 0.61 -0.96 1.53
C LEU A 37 2.03 -1.17 0.99
N GLY A 38 2.33 -2.39 0.55
CA GLY A 38 3.60 -2.77 -0.05
C GLY A 38 3.61 -2.77 -1.58
N GLY A 39 4.80 -2.99 -2.15
CA GLY A 39 4.99 -3.20 -3.58
C GLY A 39 5.23 -1.95 -4.40
N TYR A 40 5.82 -2.15 -5.57
CA TYR A 40 6.18 -1.17 -6.62
C TYR A 40 7.20 -0.11 -6.20
N ALA A 41 6.99 0.58 -5.09
CA ALA A 41 8.00 1.46 -4.48
C ALA A 41 8.70 0.75 -3.30
N PRO A 42 9.81 1.30 -2.77
CA PRO A 42 10.66 0.57 -1.82
C PRO A 42 10.36 0.84 -0.33
N PHE A 43 9.46 1.77 0.02
CA PHE A 43 9.30 2.27 1.39
C PHE A 43 8.17 1.58 2.17
N VAL A 44 8.19 0.25 2.21
CA VAL A 44 7.10 -0.55 2.78
C VAL A 44 7.00 -0.36 4.30
N ASN A 45 8.14 -0.33 5.00
CA ASN A 45 8.19 -0.15 6.44
C ASN A 45 7.75 1.26 6.82
N GLU A 46 8.22 2.27 6.09
CA GLU A 46 7.83 3.66 6.33
C GLU A 46 6.32 3.86 6.11
N VAL A 47 5.72 3.21 5.10
CA VAL A 47 4.26 3.26 4.91
C VAL A 47 3.51 2.60 6.06
N THR A 48 3.92 1.41 6.50
CA THR A 48 3.21 0.70 7.58
C THR A 48 3.36 1.42 8.92
N GLU A 49 4.56 1.93 9.23
CA GLU A 49 4.82 2.79 10.38
C GLU A 49 3.97 4.06 10.32
N PHE A 50 3.91 4.74 9.17
CA PHE A 50 3.07 5.92 8.98
C PHE A 50 1.59 5.65 9.28
N MET A 51 1.04 4.51 8.82
CA MET A 51 -0.35 4.14 9.11
C MET A 51 -0.59 3.95 10.60
N ILE A 52 0.34 3.28 11.30
CA ILE A 52 0.26 3.04 12.73
C ILE A 52 0.34 4.36 13.51
N GLU A 53 1.32 5.20 13.19
CA GLU A 53 1.57 6.48 13.87
C GLU A 53 0.37 7.44 13.76
N HIS A 54 -0.28 7.47 12.59
CA HIS A 54 -1.42 8.36 12.34
C HIS A 54 -2.78 7.71 12.63
N GLY A 55 -2.81 6.46 13.12
CA GLY A 55 -4.03 5.73 13.44
C GLY A 55 -4.94 5.51 12.22
N ILE A 56 -4.36 5.34 11.03
CA ILE A 56 -5.09 5.13 9.78
C ILE A 56 -5.34 3.63 9.63
N GLU A 57 -6.52 3.21 10.05
CA GLU A 57 -6.97 1.82 9.92
C GLU A 57 -7.53 1.51 8.53
N GLY A 58 -7.57 0.23 8.16
CA GLY A 58 -8.05 -0.19 6.86
C GLY A 58 -8.33 -1.67 6.78
N VAL A 59 -8.41 -2.16 5.56
CA VAL A 59 -8.56 -3.59 5.25
C VAL A 59 -7.22 -4.20 4.84
N GLN A 60 -7.19 -5.51 4.65
CA GLN A 60 -6.06 -6.22 4.06
C GLN A 60 -6.31 -6.45 2.57
N GLY A 61 -5.37 -6.04 1.73
CA GLY A 61 -5.39 -6.27 0.28
C GLY A 61 -4.81 -7.63 -0.09
N ASN A 62 -4.93 -8.00 -1.37
CA ASN A 62 -4.30 -9.22 -1.87
C ASN A 62 -2.77 -9.11 -1.79
N TYR A 63 -2.20 -7.93 -2.06
CA TYR A 63 -0.76 -7.75 -2.00
C TYR A 63 -0.25 -7.97 -0.58
N ASP A 64 -0.89 -7.30 0.40
CA ASP A 64 -0.53 -7.41 1.81
C ASP A 64 -0.66 -8.85 2.33
N TYR A 65 -1.76 -9.52 1.99
CA TYR A 65 -1.99 -10.92 2.35
C TYR A 65 -0.87 -11.81 1.80
N ASN A 66 -0.58 -11.69 0.51
CA ASN A 66 0.37 -12.56 -0.19
C ASN A 66 1.81 -12.35 0.28
N VAL A 67 2.21 -11.10 0.57
CA VAL A 67 3.51 -10.82 1.21
C VAL A 67 3.57 -11.45 2.60
N ALA A 68 2.57 -11.19 3.45
CA ALA A 68 2.55 -11.67 4.84
C ALA A 68 2.50 -13.21 4.97
N HIS A 69 2.02 -13.91 3.95
CA HIS A 69 1.93 -15.38 3.92
C HIS A 69 2.98 -16.03 2.99
N GLU A 70 3.94 -15.25 2.51
CA GLU A 70 5.04 -15.69 1.65
C GLU A 70 4.58 -16.51 0.42
N THR A 71 3.45 -16.14 -0.19
CA THR A 71 2.93 -16.87 -1.35
C THR A 71 3.81 -16.67 -2.58
N GLU A 72 3.53 -17.39 -3.67
CA GLU A 72 4.36 -17.38 -4.89
C GLU A 72 4.13 -16.14 -5.78
N ASN A 73 3.02 -15.42 -5.61
CA ASN A 73 2.70 -14.23 -6.40
C ASN A 73 1.73 -13.30 -5.66
N CYS A 74 1.68 -12.04 -6.09
CA CYS A 74 0.83 -11.04 -5.45
C CYS A 74 -0.68 -11.17 -5.76
N GLY A 75 -1.10 -12.07 -6.67
CA GLY A 75 -2.51 -12.30 -7.01
C GLY A 75 -3.16 -11.27 -7.94
N CYS A 76 -2.39 -10.34 -8.52
CA CYS A 76 -2.91 -9.36 -9.48
C CYS A 76 -3.16 -9.98 -10.86
N LYS A 77 -4.07 -9.37 -11.63
CA LYS A 77 -4.34 -9.69 -13.03
C LYS A 77 -3.51 -8.77 -13.93
N TYR A 78 -2.79 -9.34 -14.89
CA TYR A 78 -1.99 -8.59 -15.87
C TYR A 78 -2.49 -8.79 -17.29
N GLU A 79 -2.31 -7.77 -18.12
CA GLU A 79 -2.74 -7.79 -19.53
C GLU A 79 -1.59 -8.07 -20.50
N ASP A 80 -0.35 -7.83 -20.07
CA ASP A 80 0.87 -8.01 -20.87
C ASP A 80 1.99 -8.74 -20.08
N PRO A 81 2.83 -9.57 -20.74
CA PRO A 81 3.91 -10.29 -20.08
C PRO A 81 4.92 -9.42 -19.34
N VAL A 82 5.21 -8.21 -19.82
CA VAL A 82 6.15 -7.29 -19.15
C VAL A 82 5.58 -6.81 -17.81
N GLN A 83 4.26 -6.55 -17.75
CA GLN A 83 3.61 -6.19 -16.49
C GLN A 83 3.68 -7.33 -15.48
N ALA A 84 3.46 -8.57 -15.94
CA ALA A 84 3.56 -9.75 -15.08
C ALA A 84 4.99 -9.93 -14.53
N GLU A 85 6.01 -9.77 -15.38
CA GLU A 85 7.42 -9.84 -14.98
C GLU A 85 7.78 -8.77 -13.95
N LEU A 86 7.49 -7.50 -14.25
CA LEU A 86 7.82 -6.39 -13.35
C LEU A 86 7.11 -6.52 -12.00
N SER A 87 5.87 -7.00 -12.00
CA SER A 87 5.11 -7.19 -10.77
C SER A 87 5.65 -8.35 -9.94
N HIS A 88 6.12 -9.42 -10.57
CA HIS A 88 6.81 -10.50 -9.86
C HIS A 88 8.12 -10.00 -9.23
N VAL A 89 8.92 -9.23 -9.97
CA VAL A 89 10.16 -8.62 -9.44
C VAL A 89 9.86 -7.73 -8.22
N SER A 90 8.84 -6.88 -8.34
CA SER A 90 8.36 -6.01 -7.26
C SER A 90 7.92 -6.80 -6.02
N PHE A 91 7.18 -7.89 -6.22
CA PHE A 91 6.67 -8.74 -5.15
C PHE A 91 7.78 -9.49 -4.40
N GLU A 92 8.69 -10.13 -5.13
CA GLU A 92 9.83 -10.82 -4.53
C GLU A 92 10.78 -9.85 -3.82
N TRP A 93 10.99 -8.65 -4.40
CA TRP A 93 11.76 -7.61 -3.73
C TRP A 93 11.10 -7.21 -2.41
N THR A 94 9.78 -6.99 -2.41
CA THR A 94 9.03 -6.61 -1.20
C THR A 94 9.16 -7.68 -0.13
N LYS A 95 8.89 -8.95 -0.44
CA LYS A 95 9.04 -10.06 0.52
C LYS A 95 10.44 -10.14 1.14
N ALA A 96 11.48 -9.80 0.38
CA ALA A 96 12.87 -9.85 0.85
C ALA A 96 13.30 -8.64 1.70
N HIS A 97 12.51 -7.56 1.74
CA HIS A 97 12.88 -6.28 2.36
C HIS A 97 11.84 -5.74 3.35
N THR A 98 10.96 -6.61 3.86
CA THR A 98 9.97 -6.32 4.91
C THR A 98 10.15 -7.22 6.10
#